data_AF-A0A8J4TIV2-F1
#
_entry.id   AF-A0A8J4TIV2-F1
#
_cell.length_a   1.000
_cell.length_b   1.000
_cell.length_c   1.000
_cell.angle_alpha   90.00
_cell.angle_beta   90.00
_cell.angle_gamma   90.00
#
_symmetry.space_group_name_H-M   'P 1'
#
loop_
_entity.id
_entity.type
_entity.pdbx_description
1 polymer ?
#
loop_
_entity_poly.entity_id
_entity_poly.type
_entity_poly.pdbx_seq_one_letter_code
_entity_poly.pdbx_strand_id
1 'polypeptide(L)' 'MLTIVSLFLLCTFFLPGSHTVTLQEGLKNPALYIRYDMNDFNTGMHAGLAFLILYSILGSVLAFVAVVSKALGYRKKRAT' A
#
# COMPACT_ATOMS: atom_id res chain seq x y z
N MET A 1 14.71 5.27 -8.48
CA MET A 1 14.55 6.35 -7.48
C MET A 1 13.48 7.34 -7.93
N LEU A 2 13.58 7.92 -9.14
CA LEU A 2 12.56 8.84 -9.68
C LEU A 2 11.14 8.24 -9.72
N THR A 3 11.00 6.96 -10.07
CA THR A 3 9.69 6.26 -10.12
C THR A 3 9.04 6.04 -8.75
N ILE A 4 9.85 5.76 -7.72
CA ILE A 4 9.36 5.56 -6.34
C ILE A 4 8.90 6.89 -5.74
N VAL A 5 9.68 7.95 -5.97
CA VAL A 5 9.34 9.31 -5.53
C VAL A 5 8.09 9.81 -6.25
N SER A 6 7.97 9.54 -7.55
CA SER A 6 6.78 9.87 -8.34
C SER A 6 5.53 9.13 -7.84
N LEU A 7 5.64 7.84 -7.52
CA LEU A 7 4.55 7.06 -6.94
C LEU A 7 4.14 7.59 -5.56
N PHE A 8 5.11 7.92 -4.71
CA PHE A 8 4.84 8.48 -3.38
C PHE A 8 4.13 9.84 -3.47
N LEU A 9 4.60 10.72 -4.37
CA LEU A 9 3.96 12.01 -4.64
C LEU A 9 2.52 11.84 -5.16
N LEU A 10 2.31 10.88 -6.07
CA LEU A 10 0.98 10.54 -6.58
C LEU A 10 0.05 10.12 -5.42
N CYS A 11 0.49 9.23 -4.53
CA CYS A 11 -0.29 8.82 -3.37
C CYS A 11 -0.64 10.00 -2.44
N THR A 12 0.33 10.88 -2.15
CA THR A 12 0.10 12.07 -1.30
C THR A 12 -0.84 13.11 -1.93
N PHE A 13 -0.90 13.19 -3.26
CA PHE A 13 -1.76 14.13 -3.97
C PHE A 13 -3.25 13.74 -3.88
N PHE A 14 -3.57 12.44 -3.80
CA PHE A 14 -4.95 11.95 -3.73
C PHE A 14 -5.53 11.87 -2.30
N LEU A 15 -4.69 11.97 -1.26
CA LEU A 15 -5.10 11.93 0.15
C LEU A 15 -6.14 13.01 0.57
N PRO A 16 -6.01 14.30 0.20
CA PRO A 16 -6.87 15.36 0.74
C PRO A 16 -8.33 15.33 0.23
N GLY A 17 -8.65 14.57 -0.84
CA GLY A 17 -10.00 14.46 -1.39
C GLY A 17 -10.88 13.40 -0.71
N SER A 18 -10.31 12.60 0.20
CA SER A 18 -11.04 11.54 0.89
C SER A 18 -11.77 12.10 2.11
N HIS A 19 -13.02 12.53 1.92
CA HIS A 19 -13.93 12.78 3.04
C HIS A 19 -14.27 11.43 3.69
N THR A 20 -13.52 11.08 4.73
CA THR A 20 -13.78 9.88 5.53
C THR A 20 -14.97 10.16 6.44
N VAL A 21 -16.14 9.68 6.03
CA VAL A 21 -17.34 9.71 6.86
C VAL A 21 -17.24 8.54 7.84
N THR A 22 -17.45 8.80 9.13
CA THR A 22 -17.43 7.72 10.12
C THR A 22 -18.59 6.76 9.85
N LEU A 23 -18.41 5.49 10.21
CA LEU A 23 -19.43 4.46 10.01
C LEU A 23 -20.74 4.83 10.74
N GLN A 24 -20.63 5.49 11.89
CA GLN A 24 -21.76 6.04 12.65
C GLN A 24 -22.50 7.15 11.88
N GLU A 25 -21.78 8.04 11.21
CA GLU A 25 -22.36 9.14 10.44
C GLU A 25 -23.00 8.63 9.13
N GLY A 26 -22.40 7.61 8.50
CA GLY A 26 -22.95 6.94 7.32
C GLY A 26 -24.22 6.13 7.61
N LEU A 27 -24.31 5.52 8.80
CA LEU A 27 -25.50 4.78 9.25
C LEU A 27 -26.71 5.68 9.50
N LYS A 28 -26.51 6.97 9.82
CA LYS A 28 -27.60 7.94 10.04
C LYS A 28 -28.30 8.34 8.74
N ASN A 29 -27.63 8.26 7.58
CA ASN A 29 -28.17 8.68 6.29
C ASN A 29 -28.04 7.58 5.23
N PRO A 30 -28.82 6.48 5.33
CA PRO A 30 -28.68 5.30 4.48
C PRO A 30 -28.98 5.56 2.99
N ALA A 31 -29.63 6.67 2.65
CA ALA A 31 -29.91 7.06 1.27
C ALA A 31 -28.69 7.66 0.53
N LEU A 32 -27.69 8.12 1.27
CA LEU A 32 -26.49 8.77 0.71
C LEU A 32 -25.27 7.84 0.66
N TYR A 33 -25.31 6.72 1.38
CA TYR A 33 -24.15 5.85 1.56
C TYR A 33 -24.49 4.39 1.24
N ILE A 34 -23.60 3.76 0.46
CA ILE A 34 -23.66 2.33 0.17
C ILE A 34 -23.41 1.59 1.48
N ARG A 35 -24.39 0.78 1.93
CA ARG A 35 -24.23 -0.07 3.10
C ARG A 35 -23.31 -1.22 2.73
N TYR A 36 -22.12 -1.25 3.30
CA TYR A 36 -21.27 -2.43 3.27
C TYR A 36 -21.88 -3.49 4.18
N ASP A 37 -21.68 -4.76 3.82
CA ASP A 37 -22.04 -5.89 4.67
C ASP A 37 -21.32 -5.72 6.03
N MET A 38 -22.12 -5.62 7.10
CA MET A 38 -21.64 -5.39 8.48
C MET A 38 -21.30 -6.70 9.18
N ASN A 39 -21.25 -7.81 8.43
CA ASN A 39 -20.80 -9.09 8.95
C ASN A 39 -19.37 -8.96 9.50
N ASP A 40 -19.11 -9.57 10.66
CA ASP A 40 -17.81 -9.49 11.35
C ASP A 40 -16.65 -10.00 10.47
N PHE A 41 -16.96 -10.87 9.51
CA PHE A 41 -15.99 -11.40 8.56
C PHE A 41 -16.25 -10.89 7.13
N ASN A 42 -15.58 -9.81 6.75
CA ASN A 42 -15.60 -9.30 5.38
C ASN A 42 -14.46 -9.93 4.57
N THR A 43 -14.78 -10.98 3.80
CA THR A 43 -13.82 -11.72 2.97
C THR A 43 -13.03 -10.82 2.01
N GLY A 44 -13.66 -9.80 1.44
CA GLY A 44 -13.00 -8.85 0.54
C GLY A 44 -11.94 -8.02 1.25
N MET A 45 -12.26 -7.51 2.45
CA MET A 45 -11.32 -6.77 3.29
C MET A 45 -10.14 -7.65 3.73
N HIS A 46 -10.43 -8.88 4.19
CA HIS A 46 -9.38 -9.81 4.60
C HIS A 46 -8.49 -10.25 3.45
N ALA A 47 -9.06 -10.54 2.27
CA ALA A 47 -8.28 -10.86 1.07
C ALA A 47 -7.39 -9.68 0.65
N GLY A 48 -7.94 -8.45 0.66
CA GLY A 48 -7.18 -7.24 0.37
C GLY A 48 -5.99 -7.03 1.30
N LEU A 49 -6.21 -7.18 2.61
CA LEU A 49 -5.15 -7.11 3.62
C LEU A 49 -4.11 -8.22 3.42
N ALA A 50 -4.55 -9.46 3.14
CA ALA A 50 -3.64 -10.58 2.88
C ALA A 50 -2.75 -10.32 1.66
N PHE A 51 -3.32 -9.81 0.55
CA PHE A 51 -2.54 -9.43 -0.63
C PHE A 51 -1.55 -8.31 -0.32
N LEU A 52 -1.98 -7.26 0.39
CA LEU A 52 -1.12 -6.15 0.78
C LEU A 52 0.08 -6.62 1.61
N ILE A 53 -0.16 -7.48 2.60
CA ILE A 53 0.89 -8.06 3.45
C ILE A 53 1.81 -8.95 2.60
N LEU A 54 1.25 -9.84 1.77
CA LEU A 54 2.04 -10.76 0.96
C LEU A 54 2.97 -10.02 -0.01
N TYR A 55 2.45 -9.07 -0.78
CA TYR A 55 3.24 -8.33 -1.75
C TYR A 55 4.22 -7.35 -1.12
N SER A 56 3.90 -6.78 0.04
CA SER A 56 4.85 -5.91 0.77
C SER A 56 6.05 -6.70 1.29
N ILE A 57 5.83 -7.88 1.87
CA ILE A 57 6.91 -8.78 2.29
C ILE A 57 7.76 -9.18 1.08
N LEU A 58 7.12 -9.67 0.01
CA LEU A 58 7.82 -10.09 -1.20
C LEU A 58 8.64 -8.93 -1.81
N GLY A 59 8.04 -7.75 -1.91
CA GLY A 59 8.69 -6.54 -2.40
C GLY A 59 9.89 -6.13 -1.53
N SER A 60 9.77 -6.22 -0.22
CA SER A 60 10.87 -5.89 0.71
C SER A 60 12.07 -6.82 0.54
N VAL A 61 11.84 -8.12 0.37
CA VAL A 61 12.89 -9.12 0.16
C VAL A 61 13.61 -8.87 -1.16
N LEU A 62 12.85 -8.65 -2.24
CA LEU A 62 13.42 -8.36 -3.56
C LEU A 62 14.23 -7.06 -3.55
N ALA A 63 13.71 -6.00 -2.91
CA ALA A 63 14.42 -4.74 -2.78
C ALA A 63 15.72 -4.91 -1.99
N PHE A 64 15.69 -5.67 -0.90
CA PHE A 64 16.88 -5.96 -0.10
C PHE A 64 17.95 -6.70 -0.91
N VAL A 65 17.58 -7.79 -1.60
CA VAL A 65 18.49 -8.54 -2.46
C VAL A 65 19.08 -7.66 -3.56
N ALA A 66 18.27 -6.81 -4.19
CA ALA A 66 18.72 -5.89 -5.22
C ALA A 66 19.73 -4.86 -4.68
N VAL A 67 19.47 -4.29 -3.50
CA VAL A 67 20.38 -3.35 -2.83
C VAL A 67 21.71 -4.01 -2.48
N VAL A 68 21.67 -5.19 -1.87
CA VAL A 68 22.87 -5.95 -1.48
C VAL A 68 23.70 -6.35 -2.70
N SER A 69 23.04 -6.88 -3.74
CA SER A 69 23.69 -7.27 -5.00
C SER A 69 24.36 -6.07 -5.67
N LYS A 70 23.67 -4.93 -5.69
CA LYS A 70 24.22 -3.67 -6.20
C LYS A 70 25.44 -3.25 -5.38
N ALA A 71 25.35 -3.22 -4.05
CA ALA A 71 26.45 -2.82 -3.17
C ALA A 71 27.70 -3.71 -3.36
N LEU A 72 27.53 -5.03 -3.44
CA LEU A 72 28.62 -5.98 -3.71
C LEU A 72 29.22 -5.79 -5.10
N GLY A 73 28.38 -5.56 -6.12
CA GLY A 73 28.82 -5.27 -7.49
C GLY A 73 29.62 -3.97 -7.60
N TYR A 74 29.23 -2.92 -6.88
CA TYR A 74 30.00 -1.67 -6.77
C TYR A 74 31.33 -1.88 -6.05
N ARG A 75 31.36 -2.73 -5.02
CA ARG A 75 32.60 -3.06 -4.28
C ARG A 75 33.60 -3.78 -5.18
N LYS A 76 33.14 -4.68 -6.05
CA LYS A 76 33.97 -5.38 -7.03
C LYS A 76 34.56 -4.42 -8.08
N LYS A 77 33.78 -3.45 -8.59
CA LYS A 77 34.26 -2.46 -9.57
C LYS A 77 35.27 -1.44 -9.03
N ARG A 78 35.29 -1.18 -7.72
CA ARG A 78 36.27 -0.27 -7.07
C ARG A 78 37.58 -0.95 -6.68
N ALA A 79 37.63 -2.29 -6.67
CA ALA A 79 38.81 -3.07 -6.27
C ALA A 79 39.74 -3.47 -7.44
N THR A 80 39.36 -3.11 -8.67
CA THR A 80 40.16 -3.14 -9.91
C THR A 80 40.37 -1.72 -10.36
#